data_AF-A0A0D2A0J8-F1
#
_entry.id   AF-A0A0D2A0J8-F1
#
_cell.length_a   1.000
_cell.length_b   1.000
_cell.length_c   1.000
_cell.angle_alpha   90.00
_cell.angle_beta   90.00
_cell.angle_gamma   90.00
#
_symmetry.space_group_name_H-M   'P 1'
#
loop_
_entity.id
_entity.type
_entity.pdbx_description
1 polymer ?
#
loop_
_entity_poly.entity_id
_entity_poly.type
_entity_poly.pdbx_seq_one_letter_code
_entity_poly.pdbx_strand_id
1 'polypeptide(L)'
;MQFTISFVQSCALSLSLSFVILAQDCTMTVPANPLSATGLATPYTVTGCDQRQFADQGSFVEASIYDPATSQITIYHPLVVNQGDVVGKDFIKPVAATVPQDATVAIYFGSNANTLTLTGPGASSCVNGLPGSIFGQFAHCNGDVFMNVTQAAITAGSLRVPTLGIGKDGQQCPTTRDFRIVDMDQSDNVDTQYLLINNHTLAQATTTNKNDNPDAEVLTNASDNALVNDFIDPVLGCTPWMVTSPTAIGGKSPALSLNELQGFKYPPSSGPAFVPLNDDMCVITDANGNIQQSLQKTNLYRAGVGQPQAAVIADASGTTYCQKFTQSGLFIAQNQALFKGKTSPAPATAVDLYTFLAQRFAQSFGPAPALGCTTIFGLANNPVTLKMDGNGVVTAATINTQILQSILSGATNPGGASSGKTTATTSVTATSGTGTIKTRTGTRTETATTTPSISLKKSVSKTTRARKPTNGGKATSNSIATVLPSTLQTSFVCSPTLKPSAAATLPSLNITTASSAAAQTSSSISARPRPSGWKCFGQKGYRHNGHFFYGAWA
;
A
#
# COMPACT_ATOMS: atom_id res chain seq x y z
N MET A 1 25.15 -7.00 65.87
CA MET A 1 24.78 -8.32 65.30
C MET A 1 23.27 -8.40 65.29
N GLN A 2 22.66 -8.15 64.12
CA GLN A 2 21.22 -8.24 63.91
C GLN A 2 20.99 -9.27 62.80
N PHE A 3 20.25 -10.32 63.11
CA PHE A 3 19.65 -11.21 62.15
C PHE A 3 18.17 -11.30 62.49
N THR A 4 17.32 -10.89 61.56
CA THR A 4 15.95 -11.42 61.46
C THR A 4 15.50 -11.27 60.02
N ILE A 5 15.37 -12.42 59.36
CA ILE A 5 14.86 -12.58 58.00
C ILE A 5 13.33 -12.61 58.13
N SER A 6 12.61 -11.84 57.31
CA SER A 6 11.17 -12.00 57.10
C SER A 6 10.90 -12.11 55.61
N PHE A 7 10.48 -13.32 55.21
CA PHE A 7 9.87 -13.60 53.92
C PHE A 7 8.44 -13.08 53.94
N VAL A 8 8.07 -12.19 53.00
CA VAL A 8 6.67 -11.87 52.71
C VAL A 8 6.40 -12.34 51.29
N GLN A 9 5.69 -13.46 51.19
CA GLN A 9 5.22 -14.05 49.93
C GLN A 9 3.88 -13.39 49.57
N SER A 10 3.90 -12.47 48.59
CA SER A 10 2.68 -11.91 48.01
C SER A 10 2.21 -12.78 46.85
N CYS A 11 1.06 -13.41 47.04
CA CYS A 11 0.38 -14.22 46.05
C CYS A 11 -0.41 -13.28 45.12
N ALA A 12 0.15 -12.91 43.97
CA ALA A 12 -0.57 -12.20 42.92
C ALA A 12 -1.35 -13.22 42.08
N LEU A 13 -2.67 -13.26 42.26
CA LEU A 13 -3.59 -14.05 41.46
C LEU A 13 -3.84 -13.29 40.14
N SER A 14 -3.02 -13.52 39.13
CA SER A 14 -3.24 -13.00 37.77
C SER A 14 -4.40 -13.76 37.13
N LEU A 15 -5.57 -13.12 37.07
CA LEU A 15 -6.71 -13.60 36.30
C LEU A 15 -6.49 -13.21 34.83
N SER A 16 -5.84 -14.09 34.08
CA SER A 16 -5.65 -13.96 32.63
C SER A 16 -6.99 -14.20 31.93
N LEU A 17 -7.78 -13.16 31.68
CA LEU A 17 -8.85 -13.24 30.68
C LEU A 17 -8.21 -13.24 29.29
N SER A 18 -7.98 -14.43 28.74
CA SER A 18 -7.72 -14.60 27.32
C SER A 18 -9.01 -14.31 26.56
N PHE A 19 -9.19 -13.08 26.09
CA PHE A 19 -10.17 -12.80 25.06
C PHE A 19 -9.62 -13.34 23.74
N VAL A 20 -10.32 -14.32 23.16
CA VAL A 20 -10.17 -14.64 21.74
C VAL A 20 -10.74 -13.45 20.99
N ILE A 21 -9.88 -12.57 20.50
CA ILE A 21 -10.25 -11.65 19.42
C ILE A 21 -10.57 -12.57 18.25
N LEU A 22 -11.85 -12.71 17.90
CA LEU A 22 -12.20 -13.26 16.60
C LEU A 22 -11.63 -12.25 15.60
N ALA A 23 -10.54 -12.60 14.93
CA ALA A 23 -10.11 -11.86 13.75
C ALA A 23 -11.34 -11.73 12.84
N GLN A 24 -11.73 -10.49 12.54
CA GLN A 24 -12.84 -10.28 11.62
C GLN A 24 -12.32 -10.53 10.22
N ASP A 25 -12.76 -11.65 9.64
CA ASP A 25 -12.36 -12.09 8.31
C ASP A 25 -13.48 -11.74 7.33
N CYS A 26 -13.22 -10.80 6.42
CA CYS A 26 -14.08 -10.54 5.28
C CYS A 26 -13.85 -11.61 4.22
N THR A 27 -14.93 -12.11 3.62
CA THR A 27 -14.87 -12.93 2.42
C THR A 27 -15.54 -12.20 1.26
N MET A 28 -14.77 -11.86 0.22
CA MET A 28 -15.27 -11.21 -0.98
C MET A 28 -15.49 -12.20 -2.11
N THR A 29 -16.66 -12.16 -2.72
CA THR A 29 -16.97 -12.90 -3.95
C THR A 29 -16.58 -12.05 -5.16
N VAL A 30 -15.57 -12.53 -5.89
CA VAL A 30 -15.08 -11.95 -7.14
C VAL A 30 -15.99 -12.40 -8.29
N PRO A 31 -16.60 -11.48 -9.07
CA PRO A 31 -17.45 -11.81 -10.21
C PRO A 31 -16.73 -12.61 -11.30
N ALA A 32 -17.49 -13.30 -12.14
CA ALA A 32 -16.93 -13.99 -13.29
C ALA A 32 -16.31 -12.99 -14.28
N ASN A 33 -15.20 -13.38 -14.91
CA ASN A 33 -14.45 -12.55 -15.86
C ASN A 33 -14.11 -11.16 -15.29
N PRO A 34 -13.46 -11.07 -14.11
CA PRO A 34 -13.33 -9.82 -13.38
C PRO A 34 -12.54 -8.75 -14.17
N LEU A 35 -11.63 -9.17 -15.05
CA LEU A 35 -10.83 -8.28 -15.90
C LEU A 35 -11.56 -7.73 -17.13
N SER A 36 -12.85 -8.06 -17.31
CA SER A 36 -13.68 -7.59 -18.44
C SER A 36 -14.53 -6.38 -18.05
N ALA A 37 -15.03 -5.62 -19.03
CA ALA A 37 -15.96 -4.52 -18.77
C ALA A 37 -17.19 -4.95 -17.96
N THR A 38 -17.77 -6.12 -18.28
CA THR A 38 -18.90 -6.67 -17.52
C THR A 38 -18.51 -7.07 -16.11
N GLY A 39 -17.33 -7.70 -15.94
CA GLY A 39 -16.83 -8.09 -14.63
C GLY A 39 -16.60 -6.89 -13.71
N LEU A 40 -15.93 -5.86 -14.20
CA LEU A 40 -15.70 -4.60 -13.47
C LEU A 40 -17.02 -3.91 -13.08
N ALA A 41 -18.03 -3.91 -13.95
CA ALA A 41 -19.33 -3.31 -13.68
C ALA A 41 -20.26 -4.19 -12.82
N THR A 42 -19.87 -5.43 -12.52
CA THR A 42 -20.63 -6.31 -11.62
C THR A 42 -20.25 -6.02 -10.18
N PRO A 43 -21.21 -5.78 -9.26
CA PRO A 43 -20.89 -5.60 -7.84
C PRO A 43 -20.15 -6.79 -7.25
N TYR A 44 -19.11 -6.50 -6.50
CA TYR A 44 -18.40 -7.47 -5.67
C TYR A 44 -19.18 -7.58 -4.35
N THR A 45 -19.38 -8.79 -3.84
CA THR A 45 -20.18 -8.97 -2.62
C THR A 45 -19.33 -9.48 -1.47
N VAL A 46 -19.51 -8.92 -0.27
CA VAL A 46 -18.82 -9.37 0.95
C VAL A 46 -19.74 -10.13 1.90
N THR A 47 -19.15 -11.06 2.64
CA THR A 47 -19.72 -11.76 3.80
C THR A 47 -18.68 -11.82 4.92
N GLY A 48 -19.10 -12.19 6.13
CA GLY A 48 -18.23 -12.19 7.32
C GLY A 48 -18.01 -10.80 7.92
N CYS A 49 -18.29 -9.75 7.14
CA CYS A 49 -18.25 -8.35 7.54
C CYS A 49 -19.42 -7.56 6.92
N ASP A 50 -19.64 -6.35 7.41
CA ASP A 50 -20.66 -5.40 6.95
C ASP A 50 -20.01 -4.20 6.25
N GLN A 51 -20.21 -4.11 4.94
CA GLN A 51 -19.73 -3.02 4.09
C GLN A 51 -20.26 -1.64 4.50
N ARG A 52 -21.31 -1.55 5.34
CA ARG A 52 -21.83 -0.29 5.87
C ARG A 52 -21.18 0.12 7.19
N GLN A 53 -20.51 -0.81 7.88
CA GLN A 53 -19.66 -0.52 9.05
C GLN A 53 -18.25 -0.18 8.59
N PHE A 54 -18.18 0.80 7.68
CA PHE A 54 -17.07 0.95 6.78
C PHE A 54 -15.73 1.23 7.49
N ALA A 55 -15.75 2.01 8.57
CA ALA A 55 -14.55 2.40 9.32
C ALA A 55 -13.68 1.21 9.75
N ASP A 56 -14.32 0.08 10.11
CA ASP A 56 -13.65 -1.11 10.63
C ASP A 56 -13.75 -2.33 9.69
N GLN A 57 -14.67 -2.31 8.73
CA GLN A 57 -15.05 -3.51 7.95
C GLN A 57 -15.16 -3.28 6.44
N GLY A 58 -15.03 -2.04 5.96
CA GLY A 58 -15.16 -1.73 4.53
C GLY A 58 -14.09 -2.42 3.69
N SER A 59 -14.48 -3.05 2.58
CA SER A 59 -13.55 -3.53 1.56
C SER A 59 -13.64 -2.69 0.29
N PHE A 60 -12.58 -2.69 -0.51
CA PHE A 60 -12.41 -1.82 -1.66
C PHE A 60 -11.88 -2.60 -2.86
N VAL A 61 -12.26 -2.15 -4.05
CA VAL A 61 -11.75 -2.69 -5.31
C VAL A 61 -11.38 -1.53 -6.22
N GLU A 62 -10.18 -1.59 -6.79
CA GLU A 62 -9.66 -0.60 -7.74
C GLU A 62 -9.14 -1.33 -8.98
N ALA A 63 -9.56 -0.89 -10.16
CA ALA A 63 -9.13 -1.45 -11.43
C ALA A 63 -8.32 -0.43 -12.22
N SER A 64 -7.17 -0.86 -12.71
CA SER A 64 -6.30 -0.10 -13.60
C SER A 64 -6.35 -0.69 -15.00
N ILE A 65 -6.67 0.13 -16.00
CA ILE A 65 -6.89 -0.29 -17.39
C ILE A 65 -5.87 0.43 -18.26
N TYR A 66 -4.86 -0.29 -18.75
CA TYR A 66 -3.88 0.24 -19.69
C TYR A 66 -4.29 -0.09 -21.12
N ASP A 67 -4.51 0.95 -21.92
CA ASP A 67 -4.81 0.85 -23.34
C ASP A 67 -3.51 1.02 -24.16
N PRO A 68 -3.00 -0.04 -24.81
CA PRO A 68 -1.78 0.06 -25.61
C PRO A 68 -1.96 0.92 -26.87
N ALA A 69 -3.17 1.06 -27.41
CA ALA A 69 -3.42 1.85 -28.62
C ALA A 69 -3.26 3.35 -28.36
N THR A 70 -3.62 3.81 -27.16
CA THR A 70 -3.50 5.23 -26.76
C THR A 70 -2.35 5.48 -25.79
N SER A 71 -1.72 4.43 -25.26
CA SER A 71 -0.72 4.49 -24.19
C SER A 71 -1.19 5.26 -22.96
N GLN A 72 -2.48 5.09 -22.60
CA GLN A 72 -3.11 5.74 -21.46
C GLN A 72 -3.61 4.71 -20.44
N ILE A 73 -3.63 5.14 -19.18
CA ILE A 73 -4.25 4.40 -18.09
C ILE A 73 -5.58 5.09 -17.74
N THR A 74 -6.63 4.30 -17.54
CA THR A 74 -7.89 4.73 -16.94
C THR A 74 -8.13 3.93 -15.65
N ILE A 75 -8.68 4.58 -14.63
CA ILE A 75 -9.02 3.93 -13.35
C ILE A 75 -10.53 3.73 -13.27
N TYR A 76 -10.94 2.57 -12.79
CA TYR A 76 -12.35 2.25 -12.52
C TYR A 76 -12.45 1.62 -11.13
N HIS A 77 -13.45 2.00 -10.34
CA HIS A 77 -13.65 1.53 -8.97
C HIS A 77 -14.87 0.60 -8.90
N PRO A 78 -14.74 -0.74 -9.07
CA PRO A 78 -15.87 -1.64 -8.91
C PRO A 78 -16.54 -1.45 -7.55
N LEU A 79 -17.87 -1.54 -7.50
CA LEU A 79 -18.62 -1.34 -6.26
C LEU A 79 -18.56 -2.61 -5.41
N VAL A 80 -18.31 -2.46 -4.11
CA VAL A 80 -18.47 -3.52 -3.11
C VAL A 80 -19.79 -3.31 -2.37
N VAL A 81 -20.54 -4.40 -2.16
CA VAL A 81 -21.83 -4.42 -1.45
C VAL A 81 -21.93 -5.62 -0.52
N ASN A 82 -22.90 -5.64 0.40
CA ASN A 82 -23.14 -6.83 1.21
C ASN A 82 -23.80 -7.93 0.38
N GLN A 83 -23.49 -9.19 0.67
CA GLN A 83 -24.21 -10.29 0.05
C GLN A 83 -25.72 -10.21 0.36
N GLY A 84 -26.54 -10.30 -0.69
CA GLY A 84 -27.99 -10.19 -0.60
C GLY A 84 -28.54 -8.78 -0.77
N ASP A 85 -27.68 -7.76 -0.86
CA ASP A 85 -28.09 -6.41 -1.22
C ASP A 85 -28.80 -6.38 -2.59
N VAL A 86 -29.84 -5.56 -2.70
CA VAL A 86 -30.67 -5.42 -3.91
C VAL A 86 -30.42 -4.07 -4.58
N VAL A 87 -30.14 -4.11 -5.89
CA VAL A 87 -29.93 -2.92 -6.71
C VAL A 87 -31.16 -2.00 -6.70
N GLY A 88 -30.94 -0.69 -6.58
CA GLY A 88 -31.99 0.33 -6.50
C GLY A 88 -32.64 0.48 -5.12
N LYS A 89 -32.32 -0.42 -4.18
CA LYS A 89 -32.78 -0.36 -2.78
C LYS A 89 -31.59 -0.18 -1.84
N ASP A 90 -30.67 -1.13 -1.85
CA ASP A 90 -29.55 -1.20 -0.92
C ASP A 90 -28.26 -0.63 -1.55
N PHE A 91 -28.19 -0.52 -2.88
CA PHE A 91 -27.11 0.16 -3.59
C PHE A 91 -27.55 0.73 -4.96
N ILE A 92 -26.82 1.72 -5.47
CA ILE A 92 -27.00 2.27 -6.81
C ILE A 92 -26.25 1.39 -7.82
N LYS A 93 -26.90 1.04 -8.94
CA LYS A 93 -26.30 0.25 -10.02
C LYS A 93 -24.96 0.85 -10.47
N PRO A 94 -23.88 0.06 -10.56
CA PRO A 94 -22.60 0.56 -11.06
C PRO A 94 -22.72 1.15 -12.47
N VAL A 95 -21.96 2.21 -12.74
CA VAL A 95 -21.76 2.73 -14.10
C VAL A 95 -21.09 1.66 -14.96
N ALA A 96 -21.38 1.66 -16.27
CA ALA A 96 -20.72 0.73 -17.17
C ALA A 96 -19.21 1.00 -17.24
N ALA A 97 -18.39 -0.04 -17.12
CA ALA A 97 -16.96 0.06 -17.38
C ALA A 97 -16.69 0.02 -18.90
N THR A 98 -15.62 0.68 -19.33
CA THR A 98 -15.09 0.59 -20.68
C THR A 98 -13.71 -0.05 -20.63
N VAL A 99 -13.54 -1.19 -21.29
CA VAL A 99 -12.26 -1.87 -21.45
C VAL A 99 -11.96 -1.93 -22.94
N PRO A 100 -10.98 -1.15 -23.44
CA PRO A 100 -10.60 -1.19 -24.85
C PRO A 100 -10.14 -2.58 -25.28
N GLN A 101 -10.21 -2.85 -26.59
CA GLN A 101 -9.63 -4.06 -27.15
C GLN A 101 -8.12 -4.10 -26.85
N ASP A 102 -7.61 -5.29 -26.51
CA ASP A 102 -6.21 -5.54 -26.15
C ASP A 102 -5.69 -4.76 -24.93
N ALA A 103 -6.59 -4.12 -24.16
CA ALA A 103 -6.22 -3.47 -22.91
C ALA A 103 -5.74 -4.49 -21.87
N THR A 104 -4.72 -4.11 -21.10
CA THR A 104 -4.28 -4.88 -19.93
C THR A 104 -4.98 -4.33 -18.70
N VAL A 105 -5.72 -5.18 -17.99
CA VAL A 105 -6.47 -4.79 -16.78
C VAL A 105 -5.84 -5.46 -15.56
N ALA A 106 -5.61 -4.68 -14.51
CA ALA A 106 -5.35 -5.18 -13.16
C ALA A 106 -6.45 -4.76 -12.21
N ILE A 107 -6.64 -5.55 -11.15
CA ILE A 107 -7.51 -5.24 -10.03
C ILE A 107 -6.71 -5.36 -8.75
N TYR A 108 -6.88 -4.40 -7.86
CA TYR A 108 -6.29 -4.35 -6.53
C TYR A 108 -7.42 -4.31 -5.50
N PHE A 109 -7.18 -4.96 -4.37
CA PHE A 109 -8.12 -5.03 -3.27
C PHE A 109 -7.47 -4.47 -2.02
N GLY A 110 -8.26 -3.72 -1.26
CA GLY A 110 -7.92 -3.24 0.08
C GLY A 110 -9.07 -3.51 1.04
N SER A 111 -8.78 -3.55 2.34
CA SER A 111 -9.77 -3.81 3.38
C SER A 111 -9.45 -3.01 4.64
N ASN A 112 -10.50 -2.55 5.32
CA ASN A 112 -10.42 -2.01 6.67
C ASN A 112 -10.55 -3.11 7.75
N ALA A 113 -11.09 -4.27 7.38
CA ALA A 113 -11.09 -5.46 8.23
C ALA A 113 -9.72 -6.12 8.24
N ASN A 114 -9.41 -6.89 9.29
CA ASN A 114 -8.12 -7.56 9.48
C ASN A 114 -7.69 -8.43 8.29
N THR A 115 -8.63 -9.16 7.68
CA THR A 115 -8.32 -10.01 6.53
C THR A 115 -9.40 -9.95 5.45
N LEU A 116 -8.96 -10.15 4.21
CA LEU A 116 -9.80 -10.25 3.03
C LEU A 116 -9.47 -11.53 2.26
N THR A 117 -10.40 -12.49 2.31
CA THR A 117 -10.34 -13.73 1.54
C THR A 117 -11.12 -13.59 0.24
N LEU A 118 -10.50 -13.88 -0.90
CA LEU A 118 -11.16 -13.88 -2.21
C LEU A 118 -11.77 -15.24 -2.55
N THR A 119 -13.02 -15.23 -3.01
CA THR A 119 -13.80 -16.40 -3.43
C THR A 119 -14.60 -16.11 -4.71
N GLY A 120 -15.39 -17.07 -5.19
CA GLY A 120 -16.25 -16.88 -6.36
C GLY A 120 -15.56 -17.21 -7.69
N PRO A 121 -16.31 -17.12 -8.80
CA PRO A 121 -15.87 -17.61 -10.11
C PRO A 121 -14.67 -16.84 -10.69
N GLY A 122 -14.44 -15.59 -10.30
CA GLY A 122 -13.29 -14.80 -10.76
C GLY A 122 -12.04 -14.93 -9.90
N ALA A 123 -12.12 -15.52 -8.70
CA ALA A 123 -10.99 -15.52 -7.76
C ALA A 123 -9.76 -16.28 -8.28
N SER A 124 -9.95 -17.24 -9.20
CA SER A 124 -8.85 -17.95 -9.85
C SER A 124 -7.96 -17.07 -10.72
N SER A 125 -8.41 -15.86 -11.07
CA SER A 125 -7.62 -14.86 -11.80
C SER A 125 -6.78 -13.97 -10.86
N CYS A 126 -6.79 -14.26 -9.55
CA CYS A 126 -6.28 -13.40 -8.51
C CYS A 126 -5.27 -14.12 -7.62
N VAL A 127 -4.37 -13.34 -7.04
CA VAL A 127 -3.39 -13.75 -6.04
C VAL A 127 -3.76 -13.05 -4.73
N ASN A 128 -4.11 -13.86 -3.74
CA ASN A 128 -4.48 -13.40 -2.40
C ASN A 128 -3.46 -13.87 -1.36
N GLY A 129 -2.29 -14.39 -1.77
CA GLY A 129 -1.24 -14.92 -0.91
C GLY A 129 -0.81 -16.33 -1.33
N LEU A 130 -0.39 -17.13 -0.36
CA LEU A 130 -0.13 -18.56 -0.52
C LEU A 130 -1.36 -19.37 -0.09
N PRO A 131 -1.49 -20.65 -0.54
CA PRO A 131 -2.52 -21.54 -0.02
C PRO A 131 -2.47 -21.62 1.51
N GLY A 132 -3.56 -21.25 2.17
CA GLY A 132 -3.65 -21.24 3.65
C GLY A 132 -2.95 -20.06 4.34
N SER A 133 -2.37 -19.10 3.60
CA SER A 133 -1.76 -17.90 4.16
C SER A 133 -1.97 -16.72 3.21
N ILE A 134 -3.08 -16.02 3.40
CA ILE A 134 -3.42 -14.84 2.61
C ILE A 134 -2.53 -13.65 2.96
N PHE A 135 -2.50 -12.63 2.10
CA PHE A 135 -1.77 -11.40 2.41
C PHE A 135 -2.37 -10.59 3.56
N GLY A 136 -3.58 -10.90 4.06
CA GLY A 136 -4.25 -10.05 5.05
C GLY A 136 -5.26 -9.16 4.36
N GLN A 137 -5.05 -7.85 4.38
CA GLN A 137 -5.98 -6.84 3.84
C GLN A 137 -5.88 -6.63 2.31
N PHE A 138 -4.83 -7.17 1.67
CA PHE A 138 -4.49 -6.95 0.27
C PHE A 138 -4.72 -8.18 -0.62
N ALA A 139 -5.03 -7.93 -1.89
CA ALA A 139 -4.95 -8.92 -2.96
C ALA A 139 -4.84 -8.22 -4.32
N HIS A 140 -4.56 -8.98 -5.37
CA HIS A 140 -4.63 -8.46 -6.74
C HIS A 140 -5.09 -9.50 -7.75
N CYS A 141 -5.71 -9.08 -8.85
CA CYS A 141 -5.90 -9.87 -10.06
C CYS A 141 -5.07 -9.26 -11.18
N ASN A 142 -4.20 -10.07 -11.81
CA ASN A 142 -3.39 -9.67 -12.97
C ASN A 142 -2.47 -8.43 -12.76
N GLY A 143 -2.22 -8.05 -11.49
CA GLY A 143 -1.36 -6.91 -11.12
C GLY A 143 0.08 -7.06 -11.64
N ASP A 144 0.66 -8.25 -11.56
CA ASP A 144 1.99 -8.58 -12.06
C ASP A 144 2.13 -8.36 -13.57
N VAL A 145 1.15 -8.83 -14.35
CA VAL A 145 1.13 -8.65 -15.80
C VAL A 145 0.96 -7.17 -16.15
N PHE A 146 0.02 -6.48 -15.50
CA PHE A 146 -0.21 -5.04 -15.72
C PHE A 146 1.05 -4.21 -15.44
N MET A 147 1.70 -4.46 -14.30
CA MET A 147 2.91 -3.74 -13.90
C MET A 147 4.04 -4.00 -14.88
N ASN A 148 4.26 -5.25 -15.31
CA ASN A 148 5.28 -5.56 -16.31
C ASN A 148 5.05 -4.84 -17.65
N VAL A 149 3.81 -4.86 -18.14
CA VAL A 149 3.44 -4.21 -19.42
C VAL A 149 3.62 -2.68 -19.33
N THR A 150 3.15 -2.06 -18.26
CA THR A 150 3.19 -0.60 -18.08
C THR A 150 4.60 -0.10 -17.77
N GLN A 151 5.41 -0.82 -16.99
CA GLN A 151 6.82 -0.50 -16.77
C GLN A 151 7.64 -0.63 -18.06
N ALA A 152 7.35 -1.63 -18.90
CA ALA A 152 7.95 -1.74 -20.23
C ALA A 152 7.55 -0.54 -21.12
N ALA A 153 6.27 -0.13 -21.10
CA ALA A 153 5.80 1.05 -21.83
C ALA A 153 6.46 2.35 -21.35
N ILE A 154 6.69 2.50 -20.04
CA ILE A 154 7.43 3.64 -19.45
C ILE A 154 8.89 3.64 -19.89
N THR A 155 9.52 2.46 -19.91
CA THR A 155 10.91 2.29 -20.34
C THR A 155 11.07 2.60 -21.83
N ALA A 156 10.09 2.18 -22.65
CA ALA A 156 10.02 2.51 -24.06
C ALA A 156 9.61 3.98 -24.33
N GLY A 157 9.14 4.69 -23.31
CA GLY A 157 8.71 6.09 -23.40
C GLY A 157 7.32 6.31 -24.01
N SER A 158 6.53 5.25 -24.23
CA SER A 158 5.17 5.36 -24.75
C SER A 158 4.17 5.77 -23.67
N LEU A 159 4.29 5.21 -22.46
CA LEU A 159 3.53 5.64 -21.28
C LEU A 159 4.31 6.73 -20.54
N ARG A 160 3.71 7.91 -20.39
CA ARG A 160 4.34 9.06 -19.71
C ARG A 160 3.90 9.16 -18.26
N VAL A 161 4.88 9.12 -17.36
CA VAL A 161 4.70 9.38 -15.93
C VAL A 161 5.02 10.85 -15.63
N PRO A 162 4.11 11.62 -14.99
CA PRO A 162 4.38 12.99 -14.58
C PRO A 162 5.63 13.08 -13.69
N THR A 163 6.44 14.10 -13.90
CA THR A 163 7.62 14.36 -13.04
C THR A 163 7.19 14.72 -11.63
N LEU A 164 7.94 14.22 -10.64
CA LEU A 164 7.79 14.66 -9.25
C LEU A 164 8.10 16.14 -9.09
N GLY A 165 7.32 16.80 -8.23
CA GLY A 165 7.57 18.17 -7.80
C GLY A 165 8.66 18.28 -6.73
N ILE A 166 8.85 19.50 -6.23
CA ILE A 166 9.62 19.79 -5.02
C ILE A 166 8.62 20.25 -3.95
N GLY A 167 8.65 19.60 -2.80
CA GLY A 167 7.81 19.93 -1.66
C GLY A 167 8.24 21.23 -0.97
N LYS A 168 7.37 21.74 -0.09
CA LYS A 168 7.63 22.91 0.76
C LYS A 168 8.78 22.70 1.75
N ASP A 169 9.15 21.46 1.99
CA ASP A 169 10.33 21.05 2.76
C ASP A 169 11.64 21.13 1.96
N GLY A 170 11.56 21.49 0.66
CA GLY A 170 12.70 21.60 -0.24
C GLY A 170 13.20 20.27 -0.79
N GLN A 171 12.52 19.15 -0.48
CA GLN A 171 12.88 17.83 -0.97
C GLN A 171 12.02 17.45 -2.18
N GLN A 172 12.44 16.47 -2.96
CA GLN A 172 11.58 15.90 -4.00
C GLN A 172 10.30 15.34 -3.35
N CYS A 173 9.15 15.56 -3.99
CA CYS A 173 7.89 14.97 -3.55
C CYS A 173 8.05 13.45 -3.39
N PRO A 174 7.57 12.88 -2.26
CA PRO A 174 7.78 11.47 -1.99
C PRO A 174 6.93 10.59 -2.93
N THR A 175 7.28 9.31 -3.00
CA THR A 175 6.49 8.27 -3.71
C THR A 175 6.27 7.10 -2.77
N THR A 176 5.37 6.17 -3.08
CA THR A 176 5.12 4.97 -2.26
C THR A 176 6.33 4.05 -2.08
N ARG A 177 7.46 4.33 -2.75
CA ARG A 177 8.74 3.64 -2.54
C ARG A 177 9.72 4.44 -1.70
N ASP A 178 9.30 5.52 -1.05
CA ASP A 178 10.15 6.39 -0.26
C ASP A 178 10.04 6.08 1.24
N PHE A 179 11.17 5.72 1.86
CA PHE A 179 11.27 5.46 3.30
C PHE A 179 10.79 6.62 4.19
N ARG A 180 10.60 7.83 3.65
CA ARG A 180 10.02 8.97 4.37
C ARG A 180 8.53 8.82 4.67
N ILE A 181 7.78 8.06 3.87
CA ILE A 181 6.31 8.04 3.92
C ILE A 181 5.68 6.66 4.02
N VAL A 182 6.42 5.62 3.67
CA VAL A 182 5.98 4.23 3.80
C VAL A 182 5.76 3.82 5.25
N ASP A 183 5.16 2.66 5.46
CA ASP A 183 4.92 2.01 6.76
C ASP A 183 5.30 0.51 6.75
N MET A 184 4.60 -0.32 7.54
CA MET A 184 4.87 -1.76 7.70
C MET A 184 4.29 -2.63 6.59
N ASP A 185 3.32 -2.12 5.84
CA ASP A 185 2.43 -2.80 4.90
C ASP A 185 2.35 -2.02 3.59
N GLN A 186 3.53 -1.79 3.00
CA GLN A 186 3.67 -0.99 1.79
C GLN A 186 2.78 -1.43 0.64
N SER A 187 2.12 -0.46 0.00
CA SER A 187 1.36 -0.69 -1.23
C SER A 187 0.16 -1.65 -1.03
N ASP A 188 -0.41 -1.72 0.17
CA ASP A 188 -1.58 -2.54 0.51
C ASP A 188 -2.94 -1.84 0.23
N ASN A 189 -2.84 -0.53 0.03
CA ASN A 189 -3.83 0.51 -0.21
C ASN A 189 -4.49 0.64 -1.58
N VAL A 190 -5.80 0.90 -1.71
CA VAL A 190 -6.36 1.50 -2.93
C VAL A 190 -6.94 2.90 -2.68
N ASP A 191 -6.98 3.74 -3.72
CA ASP A 191 -7.53 5.11 -3.64
C ASP A 191 -9.05 5.15 -3.92
N THR A 192 -9.69 3.98 -4.02
CA THR A 192 -11.13 3.86 -4.27
C THR A 192 -11.96 4.59 -3.24
N GLN A 193 -12.91 5.39 -3.72
CA GLN A 193 -13.94 6.03 -2.92
C GLN A 193 -15.33 5.47 -3.23
N TYR A 194 -16.14 5.25 -2.20
CA TYR A 194 -17.57 4.98 -2.30
C TYR A 194 -18.39 6.06 -1.60
N LEU A 195 -19.70 6.00 -1.77
CA LEU A 195 -20.65 6.83 -1.06
C LEU A 195 -21.57 5.96 -0.20
N LEU A 196 -21.76 6.35 1.05
CA LEU A 196 -22.83 5.84 1.91
C LEU A 196 -23.93 6.91 2.01
N ILE A 197 -25.06 6.63 1.37
CA ILE A 197 -26.21 7.53 1.32
C ILE A 197 -27.18 7.14 2.44
N ASN A 198 -27.53 8.11 3.29
CA ASN A 198 -28.47 7.93 4.41
C ASN A 198 -28.12 6.72 5.31
N ASN A 199 -26.83 6.49 5.56
CA ASN A 199 -26.29 5.37 6.35
C ASN A 199 -26.75 3.98 5.87
N HIS A 200 -27.15 3.84 4.60
CA HIS A 200 -27.74 2.59 4.10
C HIS A 200 -27.38 2.28 2.66
N THR A 201 -27.55 3.21 1.72
CA THR A 201 -27.42 2.90 0.30
C THR A 201 -25.99 3.12 -0.17
N LEU A 202 -25.34 2.06 -0.64
CA LEU A 202 -23.97 2.12 -1.18
C LEU A 202 -23.97 2.58 -2.64
N ALA A 203 -22.98 3.37 -3.05
CA ALA A 203 -22.82 3.79 -4.43
C ALA A 203 -21.35 4.03 -4.80
N GLN A 204 -21.02 3.91 -6.09
CA GLN A 204 -19.75 4.43 -6.59
C GLN A 204 -19.70 5.94 -6.40
N ALA A 205 -18.54 6.49 -6.06
CA ALA A 205 -18.32 7.92 -5.89
C ALA A 205 -18.23 8.67 -7.23
N THR A 206 -19.18 8.47 -8.13
CA THR A 206 -19.27 9.24 -9.37
C THR A 206 -19.65 10.70 -9.06
N THR A 207 -19.29 11.60 -9.97
CA THR A 207 -19.72 13.02 -9.88
C THR A 207 -21.25 13.14 -9.83
N THR A 208 -21.97 12.33 -10.61
CA THR A 208 -23.44 12.29 -10.61
C THR A 208 -23.99 11.86 -9.25
N ASN A 209 -23.54 10.72 -8.71
CA ASN A 209 -24.04 10.22 -7.44
C ASN A 209 -23.74 11.19 -6.28
N LYS A 210 -22.57 11.85 -6.29
CA LYS A 210 -22.23 12.85 -5.26
C LYS A 210 -23.06 14.13 -5.40
N ASN A 211 -23.35 14.59 -6.61
CA ASN A 211 -24.22 15.75 -6.83
C ASN A 211 -25.67 15.47 -6.44
N ASP A 212 -26.16 14.27 -6.74
CA ASP A 212 -27.52 13.84 -6.39
C ASP A 212 -27.67 13.59 -4.87
N ASN A 213 -26.56 13.32 -4.17
CA ASN A 213 -26.52 13.02 -2.74
C ASN A 213 -25.40 13.84 -2.05
N PRO A 214 -25.55 15.18 -1.94
CA PRO A 214 -24.50 16.05 -1.43
C PRO A 214 -24.06 15.70 -0.01
N ASP A 215 -24.98 15.21 0.83
CA ASP A 215 -24.74 14.83 2.22
C ASP A 215 -24.24 13.39 2.41
N ALA A 216 -24.06 12.63 1.31
CA ALA A 216 -23.54 11.27 1.39
C ALA A 216 -22.12 11.28 1.98
N GLU A 217 -21.89 10.36 2.92
CA GLU A 217 -20.58 10.10 3.50
C GLU A 217 -19.65 9.54 2.41
N VAL A 218 -18.46 10.10 2.27
CA VAL A 218 -17.44 9.59 1.36
C VAL A 218 -16.64 8.55 2.13
N LEU A 219 -16.71 7.33 1.64
CA LEU A 219 -16.07 6.17 2.23
C LEU A 219 -14.70 5.98 1.57
N THR A 220 -13.62 6.09 2.34
CA THR A 220 -12.23 6.01 1.85
C THR A 220 -11.42 5.00 2.67
N ASN A 221 -10.40 4.40 2.06
CA ASN A 221 -9.32 3.77 2.79
C ASN A 221 -8.17 4.79 2.83
N ALA A 222 -7.69 5.17 4.02
CA ALA A 222 -6.62 6.17 4.13
C ALA A 222 -5.27 5.60 4.64
N SER A 223 -4.98 4.34 4.28
CA SER A 223 -3.63 3.75 4.35
C SER A 223 -2.72 4.37 3.25
N ASP A 224 -1.57 3.77 2.96
CA ASP A 224 -0.42 4.30 2.21
C ASP A 224 -0.75 5.15 0.97
N ASN A 225 -1.47 4.60 -0.01
CA ASN A 225 -1.71 5.31 -1.28
C ASN A 225 -2.52 6.61 -1.08
N ALA A 226 -3.65 6.52 -0.38
CA ALA A 226 -4.45 7.68 -0.04
C ALA A 226 -3.76 8.61 0.98
N LEU A 227 -2.94 8.07 1.90
CA LEU A 227 -2.12 8.86 2.81
C LEU A 227 -1.18 9.81 2.04
N VAL A 228 -0.54 9.30 0.98
CA VAL A 228 0.28 10.13 0.10
C VAL A 228 -0.58 11.16 -0.63
N ASN A 229 -1.61 10.70 -1.35
CA ASN A 229 -2.35 11.52 -2.30
C ASN A 229 -3.21 12.61 -1.64
N ASP A 230 -3.88 12.27 -0.56
CA ASP A 230 -4.92 13.13 0.05
C ASP A 230 -4.41 13.92 1.25
N PHE A 231 -3.29 13.50 1.89
CA PHE A 231 -2.82 14.11 3.13
C PHE A 231 -1.39 14.65 3.06
N ILE A 232 -0.42 13.84 2.62
CA ILE A 232 0.99 14.27 2.59
C ILE A 232 1.24 15.24 1.44
N ASP A 233 0.85 14.87 0.22
CA ASP A 233 1.11 15.68 -0.97
C ASP A 233 0.52 17.09 -0.88
N PRO A 234 -0.76 17.26 -0.49
CA PRO A 234 -1.34 18.60 -0.34
C PRO A 234 -0.63 19.46 0.70
N VAL A 235 -0.18 18.86 1.81
CA VAL A 235 0.56 19.59 2.84
C VAL A 235 1.93 20.02 2.33
N LEU A 236 2.65 19.14 1.65
CA LEU A 236 3.93 19.43 1.01
C LEU A 236 3.80 20.34 -0.22
N GLY A 237 2.59 20.54 -0.76
CA GLY A 237 2.39 21.28 -2.02
C GLY A 237 2.79 20.47 -3.26
N CYS A 238 2.84 19.15 -3.12
CA CYS A 238 3.01 18.19 -4.19
C CYS A 238 1.69 17.95 -4.92
N THR A 239 1.74 17.26 -6.05
CA THR A 239 0.55 16.97 -6.86
C THR A 239 0.56 15.48 -7.19
N PRO A 240 -0.46 14.72 -6.74
CA PRO A 240 -0.55 13.30 -7.01
C PRO A 240 -0.76 13.06 -8.50
N TRP A 241 -0.27 11.94 -9.01
CA TRP A 241 -0.56 11.55 -10.39
C TRP A 241 -2.00 11.01 -10.48
N MET A 242 -2.86 11.77 -11.13
CA MET A 242 -4.24 11.37 -11.41
C MET A 242 -4.48 11.16 -12.90
N VAL A 243 -5.26 10.14 -13.23
CA VAL A 243 -5.76 9.88 -14.60
C VAL A 243 -7.29 9.86 -14.63
N THR A 244 -7.88 9.70 -15.81
CA THR A 244 -9.34 9.66 -15.97
C THR A 244 -9.94 8.50 -15.17
N SER A 245 -11.05 8.78 -14.49
CA SER A 245 -11.87 7.76 -13.82
C SER A 245 -13.36 8.11 -13.90
N PRO A 246 -14.20 7.28 -14.55
CA PRO A 246 -15.64 7.53 -14.60
C PRO A 246 -16.34 7.30 -13.25
N THR A 247 -15.65 6.67 -12.30
CA THR A 247 -16.16 6.27 -10.98
C THR A 247 -15.63 7.11 -9.84
N ALA A 248 -14.93 8.21 -10.15
CA ALA A 248 -14.38 9.14 -9.17
C ALA A 248 -15.09 10.49 -9.20
N ILE A 249 -15.08 11.16 -8.06
CA ILE A 249 -15.61 12.52 -7.92
C ILE A 249 -14.70 13.44 -8.73
N GLY A 250 -15.28 14.27 -9.60
CA GLY A 250 -14.50 15.12 -10.52
C GLY A 250 -13.91 14.41 -11.74
N GLY A 251 -14.17 13.10 -11.91
CA GLY A 251 -13.82 12.36 -13.13
C GLY A 251 -12.34 11.98 -13.26
N LYS A 252 -11.56 12.14 -12.19
CA LYS A 252 -10.14 11.74 -12.11
C LYS A 252 -9.86 11.09 -10.78
N SER A 253 -8.90 10.18 -10.76
CA SER A 253 -8.46 9.50 -9.54
C SER A 253 -6.95 9.29 -9.56
N PRO A 254 -6.26 9.39 -8.42
CA PRO A 254 -5.05 8.63 -8.21
C PRO A 254 -5.39 7.13 -8.11
N ALA A 255 -4.38 6.30 -7.97
CA ALA A 255 -4.53 4.85 -7.83
C ALA A 255 -3.23 4.24 -7.31
N LEU A 256 -3.32 3.07 -6.67
CA LEU A 256 -2.16 2.26 -6.26
C LEU A 256 -1.19 2.10 -7.41
N SER A 257 -1.70 1.73 -8.58
CA SER A 257 -0.86 1.44 -9.74
C SER A 257 -0.11 2.68 -10.23
N LEU A 258 -0.72 3.87 -10.16
CA LEU A 258 -0.08 5.10 -10.59
C LEU A 258 1.05 5.48 -9.62
N ASN A 259 0.82 5.32 -8.32
CA ASN A 259 1.80 5.63 -7.29
C ASN A 259 3.02 4.70 -7.39
N GLU A 260 2.80 3.40 -7.59
CA GLU A 260 3.87 2.42 -7.83
C GLU A 260 4.64 2.66 -9.12
N LEU A 261 3.96 3.02 -10.22
CA LEU A 261 4.61 3.37 -11.48
C LEU A 261 5.41 4.67 -11.37
N GLN A 262 4.95 5.63 -10.55
CA GLN A 262 5.71 6.84 -10.26
C GLN A 262 6.97 6.52 -9.44
N GLY A 263 6.86 5.67 -8.41
CA GLY A 263 8.00 5.17 -7.64
C GLY A 263 8.98 4.34 -8.47
N PHE A 264 8.49 3.57 -9.45
CA PHE A 264 9.33 2.88 -10.43
C PHE A 264 10.11 3.86 -11.31
N LYS A 265 9.45 4.90 -11.83
CA LYS A 265 10.08 5.87 -12.73
C LYS A 265 11.06 6.80 -12.02
N TYR A 266 10.73 7.19 -10.79
CA TYR A 266 11.49 8.15 -9.99
C TYR A 266 11.84 7.53 -8.62
N PRO A 267 12.71 6.51 -8.59
CA PRO A 267 13.08 5.88 -7.34
C PRO A 267 13.80 6.88 -6.42
N PRO A 268 13.54 6.86 -5.10
CA PRO A 268 14.21 7.76 -4.15
C PRO A 268 15.74 7.58 -4.17
N SER A 269 16.46 8.69 -4.02
CA SER A 269 17.93 8.69 -4.01
C SER A 269 18.54 7.93 -2.83
N SER A 270 17.79 7.75 -1.74
CA SER A 270 18.19 6.96 -0.56
C SER A 270 18.08 5.44 -0.78
N GLY A 271 17.56 5.03 -1.95
CA GLY A 271 17.19 3.68 -2.32
C GLY A 271 15.68 3.47 -2.18
N PRO A 272 15.01 2.81 -3.13
CA PRO A 272 13.60 2.51 -3.02
C PRO A 272 13.34 1.53 -1.87
N ALA A 273 12.28 1.78 -1.13
CA ALA A 273 11.72 0.85 -0.19
C ALA A 273 10.94 -0.22 -0.97
N PHE A 274 11.28 -1.48 -0.70
CA PHE A 274 10.59 -2.63 -1.26
C PHE A 274 10.11 -3.50 -0.10
N VAL A 275 8.93 -4.12 -0.28
CA VAL A 275 8.25 -4.95 0.71
C VAL A 275 9.21 -5.99 1.29
N PRO A 276 9.54 -5.95 2.59
CA PRO A 276 10.56 -6.82 3.19
C PRO A 276 9.99 -8.17 3.65
N LEU A 277 10.87 -9.10 4.05
CA LEU A 277 10.46 -10.43 4.53
C LEU A 277 9.73 -10.45 5.89
N ASN A 278 9.84 -9.36 6.65
CA ASN A 278 9.20 -9.16 7.96
C ASN A 278 7.96 -8.27 7.87
N ASP A 279 7.51 -7.96 6.66
CA ASP A 279 6.21 -7.38 6.40
C ASP A 279 5.12 -8.37 6.83
N ASP A 280 4.13 -7.88 7.58
CA ASP A 280 3.10 -8.70 8.22
C ASP A 280 2.14 -9.34 7.22
N MET A 281 1.98 -8.71 6.05
CA MET A 281 1.22 -9.23 4.92
C MET A 281 2.01 -10.35 4.21
N CYS A 282 3.34 -10.38 4.35
CA CYS A 282 4.23 -11.32 3.67
C CYS A 282 4.74 -12.48 4.55
N VAL A 283 4.51 -12.45 5.86
CA VAL A 283 4.84 -13.57 6.74
C VAL A 283 3.78 -14.67 6.73
N ILE A 284 4.17 -15.86 7.15
CA ILE A 284 3.28 -16.99 7.42
C ILE A 284 3.14 -17.12 8.94
N THR A 285 1.91 -17.05 9.44
CA THR A 285 1.61 -17.34 10.84
C THR A 285 1.13 -18.78 10.93
N ASP A 286 1.86 -19.61 11.67
CA ASP A 286 1.46 -21.00 11.89
C ASP A 286 0.28 -21.11 12.88
N ALA A 287 -0.24 -22.33 13.06
CA ALA A 287 -1.38 -22.59 13.96
C ALA A 287 -1.10 -22.25 15.44
N ASN A 288 0.16 -22.08 15.82
CA ASN A 288 0.57 -21.70 17.18
C ASN A 288 0.87 -20.20 17.30
N GLY A 289 0.65 -19.42 16.23
CA GLY A 289 0.94 -17.99 16.20
C GLY A 289 2.41 -17.66 15.93
N ASN A 290 3.24 -18.62 15.55
CA ASN A 290 4.64 -18.32 15.22
C ASN A 290 4.73 -17.71 13.83
N ILE A 291 5.46 -16.60 13.76
CA ILE A 291 5.70 -15.85 12.53
C ILE A 291 6.91 -16.44 11.80
N GLN A 292 6.73 -16.78 10.53
CA GLN A 292 7.77 -17.32 9.65
C GLN A 292 7.90 -16.45 8.40
N GLN A 293 9.13 -16.06 8.06
CA GLN A 293 9.40 -15.31 6.84
C GLN A 293 9.20 -16.18 5.60
N SER A 294 8.66 -15.62 4.52
CA SER A 294 8.46 -16.34 3.26
C SER A 294 8.88 -15.52 2.05
N LEU A 295 10.00 -15.91 1.43
CA LEU A 295 10.47 -15.30 0.18
C LEU A 295 9.46 -15.45 -0.95
N GLN A 296 8.78 -16.60 -1.01
CA GLN A 296 7.76 -16.85 -2.02
C GLN A 296 6.56 -15.90 -1.85
N LYS A 297 6.03 -15.76 -0.63
CA LYS A 297 4.90 -14.87 -0.36
C LYS A 297 5.27 -13.40 -0.62
N THR A 298 6.45 -12.98 -0.15
CA THR A 298 7.01 -11.65 -0.42
C THR A 298 7.12 -11.37 -1.93
N ASN A 299 7.62 -12.33 -2.71
CA ASN A 299 7.76 -12.15 -4.17
C ASN A 299 6.43 -12.16 -4.92
N LEU A 300 5.39 -12.84 -4.42
CA LEU A 300 4.04 -12.74 -4.95
C LEU A 300 3.46 -11.34 -4.70
N TYR A 301 3.61 -10.81 -3.48
CA TYR A 301 3.19 -9.47 -3.13
C TYR A 301 3.89 -8.43 -4.02
N ARG A 302 5.24 -8.46 -4.03
CA ARG A 302 6.07 -7.55 -4.84
C ARG A 302 5.71 -7.58 -6.32
N ALA A 303 5.43 -8.77 -6.88
CA ALA A 303 5.02 -8.88 -8.27
C ALA A 303 3.70 -8.13 -8.53
N GLY A 304 2.71 -8.29 -7.67
CA GLY A 304 1.41 -7.61 -7.80
C GLY A 304 1.52 -6.09 -7.87
N VAL A 305 2.44 -5.50 -7.09
CA VAL A 305 2.68 -4.06 -7.02
C VAL A 305 3.85 -3.59 -7.89
N GLY A 306 4.42 -4.47 -8.72
CA GLY A 306 5.47 -4.11 -9.68
C GLY A 306 6.83 -3.77 -9.06
N GLN A 307 7.14 -4.33 -7.89
CA GLN A 307 8.45 -4.24 -7.28
C GLN A 307 9.37 -5.39 -7.76
N PRO A 308 10.70 -5.18 -7.82
CA PRO A 308 11.64 -6.26 -8.14
C PRO A 308 11.56 -7.41 -7.14
N GLN A 309 11.45 -8.64 -7.65
CA GLN A 309 11.50 -9.85 -6.83
C GLN A 309 12.90 -10.04 -6.23
N ALA A 310 12.94 -10.47 -4.96
CA ALA A 310 14.16 -10.85 -4.28
C ALA A 310 14.61 -12.25 -4.74
N ALA A 311 15.87 -12.39 -5.14
CA ALA A 311 16.40 -13.68 -5.57
C ALA A 311 16.74 -14.56 -4.36
N VAL A 312 17.21 -13.94 -3.27
CA VAL A 312 17.51 -14.58 -2.01
C VAL A 312 16.99 -13.77 -0.82
N ILE A 313 16.94 -14.38 0.36
CA ILE A 313 16.46 -13.75 1.60
C ILE A 313 17.18 -12.43 1.91
N ALA A 314 18.48 -12.34 1.60
CA ALA A 314 19.27 -11.13 1.85
C ALA A 314 18.75 -9.90 1.07
N ASP A 315 18.15 -10.10 -0.10
CA ASP A 315 17.65 -9.01 -0.96
C ASP A 315 16.34 -8.40 -0.45
N ALA A 316 15.70 -9.03 0.54
CA ALA A 316 14.48 -8.58 1.21
C ALA A 316 14.66 -8.54 2.74
N SER A 317 15.88 -8.22 3.20
CA SER A 317 16.26 -8.19 4.61
C SER A 317 15.41 -7.20 5.42
N GLY A 318 14.63 -7.72 6.36
CA GLY A 318 13.88 -6.90 7.32
C GLY A 318 14.77 -6.02 8.21
N THR A 319 15.99 -6.47 8.52
CA THR A 319 16.98 -5.66 9.24
C THR A 319 17.40 -4.42 8.45
N THR A 320 17.73 -4.60 7.16
CA THR A 320 18.11 -3.50 6.27
C THR A 320 16.94 -2.54 6.08
N TYR A 321 15.74 -3.10 5.91
CA TYR A 321 14.51 -2.35 5.81
C TYR A 321 14.28 -1.50 7.07
N CYS A 322 14.26 -2.09 8.26
CA CYS A 322 14.09 -1.37 9.52
C CYS A 322 15.15 -0.29 9.75
N GLN A 323 16.41 -0.53 9.35
CA GLN A 323 17.46 0.48 9.43
C GLN A 323 17.10 1.70 8.57
N LYS A 324 16.65 1.49 7.33
CA LYS A 324 16.28 2.54 6.39
C LYS A 324 14.96 3.21 6.77
N PHE A 325 14.02 2.46 7.34
CA PHE A 325 12.72 2.91 7.80
C PHE A 325 12.79 3.97 8.89
N THR A 326 13.90 4.06 9.62
CA THR A 326 14.18 5.19 10.54
C THR A 326 14.08 6.57 9.86
N GLN A 327 14.26 6.65 8.53
CA GLN A 327 14.05 7.87 7.76
C GLN A 327 12.63 8.41 7.87
N SER A 328 11.60 7.55 8.02
CA SER A 328 10.21 7.96 8.22
C SER A 328 10.08 8.79 9.51
N GLY A 329 10.50 8.23 10.65
CA GLY A 329 10.48 8.96 11.93
C GLY A 329 11.31 10.26 11.91
N LEU A 330 12.47 10.27 11.24
CA LEU A 330 13.28 11.48 11.07
C LEU A 330 12.55 12.54 10.22
N PHE A 331 11.92 12.13 9.12
CA PHE A 331 11.16 13.00 8.23
C PHE A 331 9.95 13.61 8.94
N ILE A 332 9.19 12.80 9.68
CA ILE A 332 8.03 13.25 10.47
C ILE A 332 8.48 14.29 11.51
N ALA A 333 9.58 14.03 12.22
CA ALA A 333 10.12 14.94 13.21
C ALA A 333 10.59 16.28 12.60
N GLN A 334 11.31 16.24 11.47
CA GLN A 334 11.81 17.42 10.76
C GLN A 334 10.66 18.30 10.21
N ASN A 335 9.56 17.68 9.80
CA ASN A 335 8.42 18.36 9.19
C ASN A 335 7.24 18.56 10.14
N GLN A 336 7.45 18.47 11.46
CA GLN A 336 6.40 18.65 12.46
C GLN A 336 5.62 19.97 12.27
N ALA A 337 6.30 21.07 11.94
CA ALA A 337 5.65 22.36 11.73
C ALA A 337 4.73 22.39 10.49
N LEU A 338 4.98 21.54 9.48
CA LEU A 338 4.14 21.42 8.30
C LEU A 338 2.90 20.56 8.57
N PHE A 339 3.08 19.45 9.31
CA PHE A 339 2.03 18.45 9.54
C PHE A 339 1.11 18.75 10.73
N LYS A 340 1.61 19.48 11.75
CA LYS A 340 0.83 19.78 12.95
C LYS A 340 -0.38 20.67 12.61
N GLY A 341 -1.54 20.32 13.16
CA GLY A 341 -2.82 20.99 12.91
C GLY A 341 -3.41 20.78 11.51
N LYS A 342 -2.84 19.88 10.68
CA LYS A 342 -3.45 19.45 9.42
C LYS A 342 -4.44 18.33 9.66
N THR A 343 -5.41 18.17 8.76
CA THR A 343 -6.43 17.13 8.83
C THR A 343 -5.80 15.76 9.09
N SER A 344 -6.28 15.06 10.10
CA SER A 344 -5.91 13.67 10.36
C SER A 344 -6.63 12.73 9.39
N PRO A 345 -5.95 11.74 8.82
CA PRO A 345 -6.60 10.64 8.08
C PRO A 345 -7.60 9.86 8.94
N ALA A 346 -7.32 9.73 10.24
CA ALA A 346 -8.18 9.07 11.21
C ALA A 346 -8.37 9.94 12.46
N PRO A 347 -9.35 10.85 12.48
CA PRO A 347 -9.60 11.74 13.62
C PRO A 347 -9.95 11.03 14.92
N ALA A 348 -10.48 9.81 14.85
CA ALA A 348 -10.74 8.95 16.01
C ALA A 348 -9.47 8.34 16.60
N THR A 349 -8.35 8.44 15.89
CA THR A 349 -7.06 7.82 16.23
C THR A 349 -6.04 8.89 16.61
N ALA A 350 -5.96 9.98 15.85
CA ALA A 350 -5.04 11.08 16.09
C ALA A 350 -5.66 12.42 15.69
N VAL A 351 -5.31 13.49 16.40
CA VAL A 351 -5.97 14.81 16.23
C VAL A 351 -5.51 15.57 14.99
N ASP A 352 -4.32 15.27 14.46
CA ASP A 352 -3.76 15.91 13.27
C ASP A 352 -2.83 14.99 12.49
N LEU A 353 -2.42 15.41 11.29
CA LEU A 353 -1.53 14.60 10.43
C LEU A 353 -0.18 14.29 11.11
N TYR A 354 0.38 15.21 11.91
CA TYR A 354 1.64 14.94 12.62
C TYR A 354 1.49 13.80 13.64
N THR A 355 0.45 13.86 14.46
CA THR A 355 0.17 12.85 15.49
C THR A 355 -0.23 11.52 14.85
N PHE A 356 -0.94 11.54 13.73
CA PHE A 356 -1.26 10.34 12.95
C PHE A 356 0.01 9.67 12.41
N LEU A 357 0.85 10.40 11.69
CA LEU A 357 2.09 9.86 11.12
C LEU A 357 3.04 9.34 12.21
N ALA A 358 3.15 10.06 13.32
CA ALA A 358 4.00 9.64 14.44
C ALA A 358 3.46 8.35 15.10
N GLN A 359 2.15 8.21 15.23
CA GLN A 359 1.54 6.97 15.73
C GLN A 359 1.76 5.82 14.75
N ARG A 360 1.50 6.03 13.46
CA ARG A 360 1.69 5.04 12.38
C ARG A 360 3.13 4.52 12.40
N PHE A 361 4.11 5.42 12.33
CA PHE A 361 5.52 5.07 12.45
C PHE A 361 5.85 4.31 13.74
N ALA A 362 5.29 4.71 14.90
CA ALA A 362 5.51 4.00 16.15
C ALA A 362 4.99 2.56 16.09
N GLN A 363 3.83 2.33 15.50
CA GLN A 363 3.23 1.01 15.34
C GLN A 363 4.05 0.16 14.37
N SER A 364 4.34 0.68 13.17
CA SER A 364 5.13 -0.02 12.15
C SER A 364 6.55 -0.37 12.64
N PHE A 365 7.21 0.55 13.36
CA PHE A 365 8.56 0.33 13.91
C PHE A 365 8.57 -0.61 15.12
N GLY A 366 7.42 -0.89 15.71
CA GLY A 366 7.26 -1.66 16.94
C GLY A 366 7.71 -3.13 16.86
N PRO A 367 7.43 -3.93 17.90
CA PRO A 367 7.70 -5.36 17.88
C PRO A 367 6.79 -6.10 16.87
N ALA A 368 7.15 -7.33 16.51
CA ALA A 368 6.27 -8.20 15.74
C ALA A 368 4.90 -8.34 16.45
N PRO A 369 3.76 -8.37 15.73
CA PRO A 369 3.63 -8.69 14.31
C PRO A 369 3.90 -7.57 13.31
N ALA A 370 4.17 -6.32 13.75
CA ALA A 370 4.68 -5.28 12.85
C ALA A 370 6.11 -5.61 12.35
N LEU A 371 6.86 -4.64 11.82
CA LEU A 371 8.20 -4.90 11.27
C LEU A 371 9.21 -5.44 12.31
N GLY A 372 8.93 -5.33 13.61
CA GLY A 372 9.82 -5.87 14.65
C GLY A 372 11.10 -5.07 14.83
N CYS A 373 11.15 -3.80 14.38
CA CYS A 373 12.38 -3.01 14.36
C CYS A 373 12.92 -2.75 15.77
N THR A 374 12.05 -2.54 16.77
CA THR A 374 12.48 -2.43 18.18
C THR A 374 13.21 -3.70 18.65
N THR A 375 12.70 -4.89 18.27
CA THR A 375 13.31 -6.18 18.62
C THR A 375 14.64 -6.37 17.89
N ILE A 376 14.68 -6.07 16.58
CA ILE A 376 15.88 -6.18 15.74
C ILE A 376 17.02 -5.35 16.32
N PHE A 377 16.76 -4.13 16.78
CA PHE A 377 17.79 -3.24 17.32
C PHE A 377 17.93 -3.29 18.85
N GLY A 378 17.23 -4.21 19.53
CA GLY A 378 17.33 -4.39 20.99
C GLY A 378 16.91 -3.14 21.78
N LEU A 379 15.92 -2.39 21.29
CA LEU A 379 15.44 -1.18 21.96
C LEU A 379 14.50 -1.54 23.10
N ALA A 380 14.78 -1.02 24.29
CA ALA A 380 13.91 -1.21 25.46
C ALA A 380 12.57 -0.48 25.32
N ASN A 381 12.54 0.63 24.57
CA ASN A 381 11.35 1.44 24.34
C ASN A 381 11.23 1.81 22.87
N ASN A 382 10.00 2.07 22.42
CA ASN A 382 9.74 2.63 21.11
C ASN A 382 10.42 4.02 20.98
N PRO A 383 11.03 4.36 19.83
CA PRO A 383 11.62 5.69 19.61
C PRO A 383 10.58 6.82 19.61
N VAL A 384 9.28 6.52 19.59
CA VAL A 384 8.20 7.49 19.69
C VAL A 384 7.53 7.40 21.05
N THR A 385 7.34 8.55 21.69
CA THR A 385 6.47 8.70 22.87
C THR A 385 5.17 9.38 22.44
N LEU A 386 4.04 8.68 22.60
CA LEU A 386 2.71 9.18 22.29
C LEU A 386 2.01 9.67 23.57
N LYS A 387 1.26 10.76 23.45
CA LYS A 387 0.33 11.23 24.47
C LYS A 387 -1.08 11.09 23.95
N MET A 388 -1.91 10.36 24.69
CA MET A 388 -3.31 10.15 24.36
C MET A 388 -4.22 10.93 25.30
N ASP A 389 -5.44 11.24 24.86
CA ASP A 389 -6.52 11.71 25.72
C ASP A 389 -7.23 10.55 26.43
N GLY A 390 -8.32 10.86 27.16
CA GLY A 390 -9.11 9.84 27.86
C GLY A 390 -9.86 8.86 26.95
N ASN A 391 -9.95 9.13 25.64
CA ASN A 391 -10.58 8.27 24.64
C ASN A 391 -9.55 7.44 23.86
N GLY A 392 -8.24 7.60 24.15
CA GLY A 392 -7.17 6.92 23.42
C GLY A 392 -6.72 7.65 22.15
N VAL A 393 -7.23 8.85 21.88
CA VAL A 393 -6.84 9.64 20.69
C VAL A 393 -5.47 10.26 20.93
N VAL A 394 -4.53 10.09 20.00
CA VAL A 394 -3.19 10.69 20.08
C VAL A 394 -3.30 12.20 19.90
N THR A 395 -2.95 12.94 20.95
CA THR A 395 -2.99 14.41 21.01
C THR A 395 -1.63 15.06 20.91
N ALA A 396 -0.56 14.33 21.18
CA ALA A 396 0.81 14.77 20.95
C ALA A 396 1.74 13.57 20.76
N ALA A 397 2.87 13.80 20.09
CA ALA A 397 3.94 12.82 19.93
C ALA A 397 5.31 13.49 20.10
N THR A 398 6.31 12.72 20.50
CA THR A 398 7.72 13.11 20.50
C THR A 398 8.55 11.97 19.94
N ILE A 399 9.40 12.26 18.96
CA ILE A 399 10.23 11.27 18.28
C ILE A 399 11.68 11.47 18.72
N ASN A 400 12.31 10.42 19.26
CA ASN A 400 13.71 10.40 19.61
C ASN A 400 14.57 10.29 18.34
N THR A 401 14.95 11.42 17.77
CA THR A 401 15.73 11.45 16.53
C THR A 401 17.16 10.95 16.73
N GLN A 402 17.71 11.02 17.95
CA GLN A 402 19.08 10.58 18.23
C GLN A 402 19.23 9.07 18.07
N ILE A 403 18.30 8.27 18.60
CA ILE A 403 18.36 6.81 18.42
C ILE A 403 18.10 6.40 16.97
N LEU A 404 17.16 7.07 16.28
CA LEU A 404 16.89 6.81 14.87
C LEU A 404 18.11 7.12 13.99
N GLN A 405 18.80 8.24 14.25
CA GLN A 405 20.03 8.59 13.55
C GLN A 405 21.16 7.59 13.83
N SER A 406 21.28 7.10 15.07
CA SER A 406 22.26 6.08 15.46
C SER A 406 22.02 4.75 14.74
N ILE A 407 20.76 4.33 14.60
CA ILE A 407 20.39 3.16 13.82
C ILE A 407 20.70 3.39 12.33
N LEU A 408 20.26 4.52 11.77
CA LEU A 408 20.47 4.85 10.37
C LEU A 408 21.96 4.84 9.99
N SER A 409 22.82 5.40 10.85
CA SER A 409 24.27 5.42 10.64
C SER A 409 24.98 4.10 10.95
N GLY A 410 24.26 3.08 11.43
CA GLY A 410 24.84 1.79 11.84
C GLY A 410 25.63 1.84 13.15
N ALA A 411 25.48 2.89 13.96
CA ALA A 411 26.09 2.96 15.29
C ALA A 411 25.37 2.05 16.29
N THR A 412 24.06 1.85 16.11
CA THR A 412 23.28 0.82 16.79
C THR A 412 23.19 -0.43 15.92
N ASN A 413 23.80 -1.53 16.35
CA ASN A 413 23.81 -2.79 15.60
C ASN A 413 22.57 -3.66 15.88
N PRO A 414 22.10 -4.46 14.91
CA PRO A 414 21.10 -5.49 15.14
C PRO A 414 21.53 -6.53 16.19
N GLY A 415 20.57 -7.07 16.97
CA GLY A 415 20.81 -8.06 18.02
C GLY A 415 21.33 -7.48 19.33
N GLY A 416 21.08 -6.18 19.58
CA GLY A 416 21.72 -5.38 20.61
C GLY A 416 21.92 -6.05 21.97
N ALA A 417 23.16 -6.44 22.25
CA ALA A 417 23.77 -5.99 23.50
C ALA A 417 24.26 -4.56 23.23
N SER A 418 23.58 -3.57 23.81
CA SER A 418 24.12 -2.22 23.89
C SER A 418 25.50 -2.30 24.54
N SER A 419 26.57 -2.11 23.77
CA SER A 419 27.86 -1.77 24.35
C SER A 419 27.70 -0.40 24.98
N GLY A 420 27.37 -0.40 26.26
CA GLY A 420 27.56 0.77 27.11
C GLY A 420 29.04 1.11 27.06
N LYS A 421 29.42 1.97 26.12
CA LYS A 421 30.70 2.66 26.17
C LYS A 421 30.54 3.71 27.26
N THR A 422 30.72 3.27 28.51
CA THR A 422 30.98 4.14 29.63
C THR A 422 32.16 4.99 29.22
N THR A 423 31.89 6.24 28.85
CA THR A 423 32.95 7.21 28.62
C THR A 423 33.49 7.51 30.01
N ALA A 424 34.48 6.71 30.43
CA ALA A 424 35.30 7.05 31.58
C ALA A 424 35.96 8.40 31.25
N THR A 425 35.50 9.43 31.94
CA THR A 425 36.16 10.73 31.99
C THR A 425 37.50 10.53 32.68
N THR A 426 38.53 10.20 31.92
CA THR A 426 39.89 10.26 32.41
C THR A 426 40.31 11.72 32.38
N SER A 427 40.20 12.38 33.53
CA SER A 427 40.81 13.66 33.81
C SER A 427 42.32 13.54 33.58
N VAL A 428 42.84 14.15 32.52
CA VAL A 428 44.28 14.31 32.34
C VAL A 428 44.60 15.80 32.41
N THR A 429 45.19 16.17 33.55
CA THR A 429 45.80 17.46 33.83
C THR A 429 46.82 17.79 32.74
N ALA A 430 46.63 18.93 32.07
CA ALA A 430 47.59 19.45 31.10
C ALA A 430 48.83 19.97 31.82
N THR A 431 49.97 19.33 31.62
CA THR A 431 51.29 19.87 31.94
C THR A 431 51.99 20.21 30.63
N SER A 432 52.31 21.49 30.45
CA SER A 432 53.07 22.02 29.32
C SER A 432 54.46 21.39 29.23
N GLY A 433 54.81 20.88 28.05
CA GLY A 433 56.14 20.37 27.73
C GLY A 433 56.47 20.63 26.27
N THR A 434 57.32 21.63 26.04
CA THR A 434 57.88 22.07 24.76
C THR A 434 58.74 20.96 24.15
N GLY A 435 58.44 20.51 22.93
CA GLY A 435 59.18 19.44 22.26
C GLY A 435 59.14 19.54 20.73
N THR A 436 60.26 19.94 20.16
CA THR A 436 60.57 20.19 18.75
C THR A 436 60.37 18.96 17.84
N ILE A 437 59.64 19.09 16.74
CA ILE A 437 59.54 18.04 15.70
C ILE A 437 60.55 18.32 14.58
N LYS A 438 61.51 17.40 14.42
CA LYS A 438 62.41 17.27 13.28
C LYS A 438 61.71 16.62 12.09
N THR A 439 61.86 17.26 10.95
CA THR A 439 61.61 16.76 9.59
C THR A 439 62.34 15.44 9.32
N ARG A 440 61.66 14.50 8.64
CA ARG A 440 62.35 13.44 7.92
C ARG A 440 61.66 13.12 6.60
N THR A 441 62.38 13.48 5.55
CA THR A 441 62.21 13.21 4.13
C THR A 441 62.27 11.71 3.84
N GLY A 442 61.40 11.22 2.95
CA GLY A 442 61.45 9.88 2.39
C GLY A 442 60.83 9.87 1.00
N THR A 443 61.67 9.65 -0.01
CA THR A 443 61.43 9.80 -1.45
C THR A 443 61.07 8.46 -2.11
N ARG A 444 60.36 8.55 -3.26
CA ARG A 444 60.25 7.59 -4.40
C ARG A 444 59.14 6.52 -4.24
N THR A 445 58.30 6.19 -5.25
CA THR A 445 58.52 6.13 -6.70
C THR A 445 57.20 6.26 -7.49
N GLU A 446 57.26 6.95 -8.62
CA GLU A 446 56.22 7.07 -9.65
C GLU A 446 55.89 5.75 -10.35
N THR A 447 54.64 5.56 -10.77
CA THR A 447 54.35 5.11 -12.14
C THR A 447 53.01 5.72 -12.57
N ALA A 448 53.09 6.67 -13.50
CA ALA A 448 51.97 7.27 -14.20
C ALA A 448 51.73 6.51 -15.51
N THR A 449 50.46 6.27 -15.85
CA THR A 449 50.04 5.97 -17.22
C THR A 449 48.97 6.98 -17.61
N THR A 450 49.21 7.62 -18.74
CA THR A 450 48.64 8.85 -19.25
C THR A 450 47.64 8.62 -20.40
N THR A 451 46.48 9.30 -20.34
CA THR A 451 45.66 9.93 -21.42
C THR A 451 44.99 9.04 -22.51
N PRO A 452 43.98 9.53 -23.30
CA PRO A 452 43.42 10.89 -23.32
C PRO A 452 41.89 11.07 -23.36
N SER A 453 41.51 12.24 -22.86
CA SER A 453 40.23 12.93 -23.03
C SER A 453 40.04 13.43 -24.47
N ILE A 454 38.82 13.30 -25.00
CA ILE A 454 38.37 14.04 -26.20
C ILE A 454 37.33 15.07 -25.76
N SER A 455 37.64 16.32 -26.08
CA SER A 455 36.80 17.50 -25.88
C SER A 455 36.04 17.80 -27.16
N LEU A 456 34.72 18.01 -27.10
CA LEU A 456 33.93 18.56 -28.19
C LEU A 456 33.13 19.76 -27.69
N LYS A 457 33.45 20.91 -28.29
CA LYS A 457 32.81 22.23 -28.15
C LYS A 457 31.63 22.34 -29.13
N LYS A 458 30.51 22.92 -28.66
CA LYS A 458 29.51 23.81 -29.32
C LYS A 458 28.14 23.56 -28.70
N SER A 459 27.22 24.49 -28.55
CA SER A 459 27.15 25.93 -28.77
C SER A 459 25.93 26.40 -27.97
N VAL A 460 26.03 27.59 -27.39
CA VAL A 460 24.94 28.34 -26.78
C VAL A 460 23.91 28.72 -27.85
N SER A 461 22.62 28.72 -27.51
CA SER A 461 21.71 29.78 -27.96
C SER A 461 20.59 30.01 -26.96
N LYS A 462 20.51 31.26 -26.49
CA LYS A 462 19.53 31.80 -25.56
C LYS A 462 18.34 32.38 -26.32
N THR A 463 17.20 32.27 -25.66
CA THR A 463 15.89 32.92 -25.81
C THR A 463 15.92 34.41 -26.16
N THR A 464 14.98 34.84 -27.02
CA THR A 464 14.30 36.14 -26.88
C THR A 464 12.82 36.03 -27.22
N ARG A 465 12.04 36.85 -26.51
CA ARG A 465 10.61 36.84 -26.26
C ARG A 465 10.01 38.14 -26.79
N ALA A 466 8.88 38.10 -27.49
CA ALA A 466 7.85 39.15 -27.66
C ALA A 466 6.80 38.58 -28.65
N ARG A 467 5.49 38.80 -28.58
CA ARG A 467 4.71 39.96 -28.14
C ARG A 467 3.24 39.54 -27.94
N LYS A 468 2.58 40.09 -26.93
CA LYS A 468 1.10 40.14 -26.75
C LYS A 468 0.52 41.18 -27.73
N PRO A 469 -0.75 41.07 -28.14
CA PRO A 469 -1.70 42.08 -27.67
C PRO A 469 -3.07 41.52 -27.27
N THR A 470 -3.75 42.37 -26.51
CA THR A 470 -5.04 42.23 -25.84
C THR A 470 -6.23 42.66 -26.70
N ASN A 471 -7.40 42.13 -26.28
CA ASN A 471 -8.75 42.70 -26.31
C ASN A 471 -9.60 42.66 -27.60
N GLY A 472 -10.75 41.99 -27.47
CA GLY A 472 -12.05 42.67 -27.44
C GLY A 472 -12.86 42.63 -28.73
N GLY A 473 -13.93 41.83 -28.74
CA GLY A 473 -14.96 41.88 -29.78
C GLY A 473 -16.08 40.87 -29.55
N LYS A 474 -17.23 41.35 -29.07
CA LYS A 474 -18.47 40.64 -28.76
C LYS A 474 -19.50 41.07 -29.82
N ALA A 475 -20.09 40.14 -30.59
CA ALA A 475 -21.30 40.32 -31.40
C ALA A 475 -21.66 38.96 -32.06
N THR A 476 -22.67 38.23 -31.57
CA THR A 476 -24.09 38.16 -32.04
C THR A 476 -24.34 37.31 -33.29
N SER A 477 -25.12 36.25 -33.06
CA SER A 477 -26.18 35.64 -33.90
C SER A 477 -25.93 35.38 -35.40
N ASN A 478 -26.06 34.12 -35.82
CA ASN A 478 -27.30 33.69 -36.49
C ASN A 478 -27.34 32.16 -36.70
N SER A 479 -28.51 31.62 -36.37
CA SER A 479 -28.99 30.29 -36.69
C SER A 479 -29.42 30.23 -38.14
N ILE A 480 -29.07 29.18 -38.90
CA ILE A 480 -29.88 28.67 -40.02
C ILE A 480 -29.76 27.14 -40.02
N ALA A 481 -30.91 26.49 -39.84
CA ALA A 481 -31.15 25.06 -40.04
C ALA A 481 -31.23 24.71 -41.54
N THR A 482 -31.53 23.43 -41.86
CA THR A 482 -31.95 22.86 -43.16
C THR A 482 -30.83 22.04 -43.82
N VAL A 483 -30.95 20.78 -44.26
CA VAL A 483 -31.97 19.71 -44.26
C VAL A 483 -31.23 18.44 -44.77
N LEU A 484 -31.70 17.26 -44.35
CA LEU A 484 -31.35 15.92 -44.89
C LEU A 484 -31.69 15.79 -46.40
N PRO A 485 -31.08 14.85 -47.14
CA PRO A 485 -31.81 13.61 -47.36
C PRO A 485 -30.95 12.34 -47.37
N SER A 486 -31.72 11.27 -47.26
CA SER A 486 -31.43 9.87 -47.03
C SER A 486 -31.00 9.09 -48.28
N THR A 487 -30.61 7.84 -48.01
CA THR A 487 -30.73 6.62 -48.83
C THR A 487 -29.81 6.38 -50.02
N LEU A 488 -29.00 5.32 -49.92
CA LEU A 488 -28.97 4.24 -50.91
C LEU A 488 -28.50 2.92 -50.28
N GLN A 489 -29.40 1.94 -50.33
CA GLN A 489 -29.14 0.50 -50.16
C GLN A 489 -28.37 -0.03 -51.36
N THR A 490 -27.45 -0.97 -51.16
CA THR A 490 -27.29 -2.13 -52.04
C THR A 490 -26.71 -3.31 -51.26
N SER A 491 -27.47 -4.40 -51.27
CA SER A 491 -27.15 -5.77 -50.89
C SER A 491 -26.19 -6.44 -51.88
N PHE A 492 -25.29 -7.32 -51.41
CA PHE A 492 -24.90 -8.53 -52.15
C PHE A 492 -24.46 -9.65 -51.19
N VAL A 493 -24.95 -10.84 -51.48
CA VAL A 493 -24.71 -12.13 -50.80
C VAL A 493 -23.65 -12.89 -51.61
N CYS A 494 -22.71 -13.56 -50.92
CA CYS A 494 -22.40 -15.00 -51.01
C CYS A 494 -20.91 -15.30 -50.71
N SER A 495 -20.70 -16.30 -49.86
CA SER A 495 -19.42 -16.94 -49.51
C SER A 495 -18.72 -17.58 -50.72
N PRO A 496 -17.43 -17.92 -50.58
CA PRO A 496 -17.16 -19.34 -50.35
C PRO A 496 -16.07 -19.65 -49.31
N THR A 497 -16.22 -20.87 -48.80
CA THR A 497 -15.40 -21.68 -47.90
C THR A 497 -13.92 -21.75 -48.29
N LEU A 498 -13.01 -21.53 -47.33
CA LEU A 498 -11.63 -22.01 -47.40
C LEU A 498 -11.18 -22.62 -46.06
N LYS A 499 -10.54 -23.79 -46.19
CA LYS A 499 -10.03 -24.71 -45.15
C LYS A 499 -8.89 -24.10 -44.30
N PRO A 500 -8.66 -24.63 -43.09
CA PRO A 500 -7.57 -24.20 -42.20
C PRO A 500 -6.21 -24.71 -42.68
N SER A 501 -5.21 -23.84 -42.67
CA SER A 501 -3.81 -24.19 -42.92
C SER A 501 -3.06 -24.46 -41.62
N ALA A 502 -2.10 -25.38 -41.72
CA ALA A 502 -1.46 -26.12 -40.66
C ALA A 502 -0.73 -25.29 -39.59
N ALA A 503 -0.84 -25.76 -38.35
CA ALA A 503 0.00 -25.39 -37.23
C ALA A 503 1.44 -25.92 -37.44
N ALA A 504 2.42 -25.04 -37.24
CA ALA A 504 3.83 -25.40 -37.21
C ALA A 504 4.19 -26.00 -35.84
N THR A 505 4.64 -27.24 -35.87
CA THR A 505 5.17 -28.01 -34.75
C THR A 505 6.57 -27.52 -34.36
N LEU A 506 6.81 -27.25 -33.08
CA LEU A 506 8.15 -27.19 -32.47
C LEU A 506 8.17 -28.06 -31.20
N PRO A 507 9.33 -28.64 -30.85
CA PRO A 507 9.40 -29.92 -30.14
C PRO A 507 9.20 -29.80 -28.63
N SER A 508 8.41 -30.74 -28.10
CA SER A 508 8.24 -31.02 -26.68
C SER A 508 9.52 -31.61 -26.07
N LEU A 509 10.04 -30.94 -25.05
CA LEU A 509 11.03 -31.49 -24.11
C LEU A 509 10.36 -32.52 -23.20
N ASN A 510 10.87 -33.75 -23.23
CA ASN A 510 10.51 -34.81 -22.30
C ASN A 510 11.02 -34.48 -20.88
N ILE A 511 10.11 -34.32 -19.93
CA ILE A 511 10.40 -34.46 -18.50
C ILE A 511 9.59 -35.65 -17.99
N THR A 512 10.29 -36.74 -17.72
CA THR A 512 9.81 -37.91 -16.98
C THR A 512 9.47 -37.52 -15.55
N THR A 513 8.19 -37.56 -15.19
CA THR A 513 7.74 -37.59 -13.79
C THR A 513 7.50 -39.04 -13.38
N ALA A 514 8.24 -39.47 -12.37
CA ALA A 514 8.05 -40.75 -11.69
C ALA A 514 6.78 -40.70 -10.83
N SER A 515 5.89 -41.65 -11.06
CA SER A 515 4.67 -41.88 -10.28
C SER A 515 5.02 -42.68 -9.02
N SER A 516 4.76 -42.12 -7.83
CA SER A 516 4.68 -42.89 -6.59
C SER A 516 3.21 -43.09 -6.21
N ALA A 517 2.81 -44.35 -6.14
CA ALA A 517 1.53 -44.80 -5.65
C ALA A 517 1.41 -44.57 -4.14
N ALA A 518 0.26 -44.06 -3.68
CA ALA A 518 -0.14 -44.11 -2.28
C ALA A 518 -1.57 -44.65 -2.18
N ALA A 519 -1.70 -45.66 -1.33
CA ALA A 519 -2.84 -46.54 -1.19
C ALA A 519 -4.07 -45.84 -0.57
N GLN A 520 -5.24 -46.22 -1.08
CA GLN A 520 -6.53 -46.02 -0.43
C GLN A 520 -6.60 -46.84 0.86
N THR A 521 -6.95 -46.20 1.97
CA THR A 521 -7.57 -46.88 3.12
C THR A 521 -8.83 -46.13 3.50
N SER A 522 -9.94 -46.85 3.42
CA SER A 522 -11.26 -46.46 3.87
C SER A 522 -11.34 -46.60 5.39
N SER A 523 -11.94 -45.61 6.06
CA SER A 523 -12.51 -45.81 7.40
C SER A 523 -13.83 -45.06 7.52
N SER A 524 -14.87 -45.85 7.73
CA SER A 524 -16.24 -45.46 8.06
C SER A 524 -16.30 -45.10 9.54
N ILE A 525 -16.90 -43.96 9.89
CA ILE A 525 -17.33 -43.68 11.26
C ILE A 525 -18.79 -43.22 11.26
N SER A 526 -19.52 -43.90 12.13
CA SER A 526 -20.96 -43.94 12.34
C SER A 526 -21.50 -42.67 13.00
N ALA A 527 -22.70 -42.27 12.58
CA ALA A 527 -23.49 -41.21 13.18
C ALA A 527 -24.15 -41.67 14.50
N ARG A 528 -24.13 -40.81 15.52
CA ARG A 528 -25.07 -40.85 16.67
C ARG A 528 -25.38 -39.43 17.20
N PRO A 529 -26.52 -39.25 17.89
CA PRO A 529 -27.37 -38.07 17.76
C PRO A 529 -27.18 -36.99 18.84
N ARG A 530 -27.72 -35.80 18.54
CA ARG A 530 -27.84 -34.61 19.40
C ARG A 530 -28.64 -34.87 20.69
N PRO A 531 -28.30 -34.19 21.80
CA PRO A 531 -29.26 -33.82 22.82
C PRO A 531 -29.67 -32.35 22.72
N SER A 532 -30.93 -32.14 23.09
CA SER A 532 -31.70 -30.91 23.08
C SER A 532 -31.58 -30.11 24.39
N GLY A 533 -31.73 -28.80 24.26
CA GLY A 533 -32.13 -27.89 25.34
C GLY A 533 -30.99 -27.03 25.90
N TRP A 534 -31.18 -25.70 25.88
CA TRP A 534 -31.35 -24.89 27.09
C TRP A 534 -31.78 -23.46 26.73
N LYS A 535 -32.44 -22.83 27.71
CA LYS A 535 -33.33 -21.67 27.64
C LYS A 535 -32.59 -20.34 27.46
N CYS A 536 -33.27 -19.40 26.80
CA CYS A 536 -32.98 -17.98 26.81
C CYS A 536 -33.23 -17.37 28.21
N PHE A 537 -32.27 -16.58 28.69
CA PHE A 537 -32.50 -15.50 29.66
C PHE A 537 -31.84 -14.23 29.10
N GLY A 538 -32.61 -13.15 29.04
CA GLY A 538 -32.11 -11.85 28.64
C GLY A 538 -31.39 -11.15 29.78
N GLN A 539 -30.41 -10.30 29.43
CA GLN A 539 -30.04 -9.17 30.27
C GLN A 539 -29.47 -8.01 29.46
N LYS A 540 -29.65 -6.83 30.06
CA LYS A 540 -29.58 -5.48 29.52
C LYS A 540 -28.18 -5.03 29.15
N GLY A 541 -28.15 -3.95 28.37
CA GLY A 541 -26.95 -3.37 27.77
C GLY A 541 -25.88 -2.91 28.77
N TYR A 542 -24.65 -3.04 28.30
CA TYR A 542 -23.48 -2.35 28.81
C TYR A 542 -22.74 -1.77 27.60
N ARG A 543 -22.54 -0.45 27.61
CA ARG A 543 -21.64 0.25 26.69
C ARG A 543 -20.21 -0.20 27.01
N HIS A 544 -19.48 -0.68 26.01
CA HIS A 544 -18.08 -1.08 26.19
C HIS A 544 -17.11 0.05 25.78
N ASN A 545 -16.08 0.17 26.62
CA ASN A 545 -14.93 1.06 26.51
C ASN A 545 -13.95 0.60 25.41
N GLY A 546 -13.17 1.57 24.90
CA GLY A 546 -12.19 1.41 23.84
C GLY A 546 -11.12 0.34 24.10
N HIS A 547 -10.85 -0.44 23.06
CA HIS A 547 -9.76 -1.40 22.97
C HIS A 547 -9.14 -1.30 21.57
N PHE A 548 -7.81 -1.46 21.54
CA PHE A 548 -6.92 -1.32 20.39
C PHE A 548 -7.43 -2.06 19.14
N PHE A 549 -7.66 -1.29 18.08
CA PHE A 549 -7.89 -1.78 16.74
C PHE A 549 -6.54 -2.17 16.13
N TYR A 550 -6.42 -3.44 15.75
CA TYR A 550 -5.31 -3.99 14.96
C TYR A 550 -5.62 -3.98 13.45
N GLY A 551 -6.76 -3.40 13.03
CA GLY A 551 -7.18 -3.31 11.64
C GLY A 551 -7.08 -1.88 11.13
N ALA A 552 -6.40 -1.72 9.99
CA ALA A 552 -6.54 -0.62 9.03
C ALA A 552 -6.14 0.82 9.37
N TRP A 553 -5.64 1.11 10.57
CA TRP A 553 -5.18 2.47 10.91
C TRP A 553 -3.84 2.52 11.65
N ALA A 554 -3.00 1.52 11.42
CA ALA A 554 -1.62 1.46 11.89
C ALA A 554 -0.69 1.33 10.69
#